data_AF-A0A942EUL8-F1
#
_entry.id   AF-A0A942EUL8-F1
#
_cell.length_a   1.000
_cell.length_b   1.000
_cell.length_c   1.000
_cell.angle_alpha   90.00
_cell.angle_beta   90.00
_cell.angle_gamma   90.00
#
_symmetry.space_group_name_H-M   'P 1'
#
loop_
_entity.id
_entity.type
_entity.pdbx_description
1 polymer ?
#
loop_
_entity_poly.entity_id
_entity_poly.type
_entity_poly.pdbx_seq_one_letter_code
_entity_poly.pdbx_strand_id
1 'polypeptide(L)'
;MQRDFLTNEKLKSLFKSNFELANYTMSLARYKVMAGHEVNVDDLLEEVLTQSHHYTALELAQLTEEAKKKYQEQAAHERGHERK
;
A
#
# COMPACT_ATOMS: atom_id res chain seq x y z
N MET A 1 -9.28 23.74 -5.81
CA MET A 1 -9.42 22.43 -6.49
C MET A 1 -10.87 22.01 -6.35
N GLN A 2 -11.53 21.70 -7.47
CA GLN A 2 -12.89 21.16 -7.47
C GLN A 2 -12.82 19.80 -6.74
N ARG A 3 -13.57 19.61 -5.66
CA ARG A 3 -13.72 18.29 -5.03
C ARG A 3 -14.54 17.45 -5.98
N ASP A 4 -13.88 16.72 -6.87
CA ASP A 4 -14.53 15.64 -7.58
C ASP A 4 -15.08 14.69 -6.51
N PHE A 5 -16.41 14.65 -6.40
CA PHE A 5 -17.06 13.82 -5.40
C PHE A 5 -16.65 12.37 -5.63
N LEU A 6 -16.31 11.66 -4.55
CA LEU A 6 -16.00 10.24 -4.60
C LEU A 6 -17.29 9.47 -4.95
N THR A 7 -17.57 9.32 -6.25
CA THR A 7 -18.76 8.61 -6.73
C THR A 7 -18.44 7.15 -7.02
N ASN A 8 -19.43 6.28 -6.85
CA ASN A 8 -19.33 4.89 -7.28
C ASN A 8 -19.02 4.76 -8.77
N GLU A 9 -19.47 5.70 -9.60
CA GLU A 9 -19.18 5.74 -11.03
C GLU A 9 -17.70 6.01 -11.30
N LYS A 10 -17.11 6.96 -10.56
CA LYS A 10 -15.68 7.24 -10.65
C LYS A 10 -14.86 6.02 -10.22
N LEU A 11 -15.20 5.38 -9.10
CA LEU A 11 -14.51 4.18 -8.64
C LEU A 11 -14.64 3.01 -9.63
N LYS A 12 -15.82 2.82 -10.24
CA LYS A 12 -16.05 1.82 -11.29
C LYS A 12 -15.29 2.10 -12.59
N SER A 13 -14.99 3.37 -12.88
CA SER A 13 -14.13 3.72 -14.01
C SER A 13 -12.66 3.34 -13.78
N LEU A 14 -12.25 3.24 -12.51
CA LEU A 14 -10.88 2.93 -12.10
C LEU A 14 -10.69 1.45 -11.79
N PHE A 15 -11.72 0.73 -11.35
CA PHE A 15 -11.64 -0.70 -11.02
C PHE A 15 -12.86 -1.44 -11.56
N LYS A 16 -12.67 -2.68 -12.04
CA LYS A 16 -13.73 -3.51 -12.62
C LYS A 16 -14.77 -3.91 -11.59
N SER A 17 -14.39 -3.94 -10.32
CA SER A 17 -15.29 -4.26 -9.21
C SER A 17 -14.82 -3.68 -7.89
N ASN A 18 -15.73 -3.59 -6.93
CA ASN A 18 -15.39 -3.23 -5.54
C ASN A 18 -14.40 -4.22 -4.91
N PHE A 19 -14.41 -5.49 -5.33
CA PHE A 19 -13.45 -6.49 -4.87
C PHE A 19 -12.03 -6.19 -5.36
N GLU A 20 -11.88 -5.76 -6.61
CA GLU A 20 -10.58 -5.39 -7.18
C GLU A 20 -10.03 -4.13 -6.49
N LEU A 21 -10.87 -3.11 -6.29
CA LEU A 21 -10.52 -1.92 -5.51
C LEU A 21 -10.08 -2.28 -4.08
N ALA A 22 -10.86 -3.11 -3.39
CA ALA A 22 -10.53 -3.52 -2.02
C ALA A 22 -9.21 -4.29 -1.98
N ASN A 23 -8.98 -5.22 -2.91
CA ASN A 23 -7.73 -5.99 -2.97
C ASN A 23 -6.52 -5.09 -3.25
N TYR A 24 -6.65 -4.17 -4.20
CA TYR A 24 -5.58 -3.22 -4.52
C TYR A 24 -5.24 -2.36 -3.29
N THR A 25 -6.26 -1.76 -2.68
CA THR A 25 -6.11 -0.89 -1.50
C THR A 25 -5.50 -1.64 -0.31
N MET A 26 -5.96 -2.87 -0.04
CA MET A 26 -5.38 -3.70 1.03
C MET A 26 -3.92 -4.08 0.76
N SER A 27 -3.58 -4.39 -0.49
CA SER A 27 -2.20 -4.75 -0.87
C SER A 27 -1.27 -3.55 -0.75
N LEU A 28 -1.73 -2.37 -1.18
CA LEU A 28 -1.00 -1.12 -1.05
C LEU A 28 -0.78 -0.74 0.42
N ALA A 29 -1.82 -0.84 1.25
CA ALA A 29 -1.71 -0.60 2.68
C ALA A 29 -0.70 -1.55 3.34
N ARG A 30 -0.76 -2.85 3.02
CA ARG A 30 0.19 -3.83 3.56
C ARG A 30 1.63 -3.51 3.18
N TYR A 31 1.87 -3.17 1.91
CA TYR A 31 3.19 -2.73 1.46
C TYR A 31 3.68 -1.53 2.28
N LYS A 32 2.87 -0.48 2.40
CA LYS A 32 3.23 0.73 3.15
C LYS A 32 3.57 0.44 4.61
N VAL A 33 2.76 -0.35 5.30
CA VAL A 33 3.03 -0.76 6.69
C VAL A 33 4.36 -1.51 6.79
N MET A 34 4.62 -2.48 5.90
CA MET A 34 5.87 -3.25 5.92
C MET A 34 7.09 -2.39 5.57
N ALA A 35 6.91 -1.37 4.73
CA ALA A 35 7.95 -0.40 4.41
C ALA A 35 8.19 0.63 5.53
N GLY A 36 7.43 0.57 6.63
CA GLY A 36 7.55 1.48 7.75
C GLY A 36 6.89 2.85 7.51
N HIS A 37 6.03 2.96 6.50
CA HIS A 37 5.23 4.16 6.27
C HIS A 37 3.98 4.16 7.15
N GLU A 38 3.60 5.35 7.64
CA GLU A 38 2.30 5.55 8.24
C GLU A 38 1.20 5.38 7.18
N VAL A 39 0.09 4.76 7.56
CA VAL A 39 -1.03 4.51 6.64
C VAL A 39 -2.24 5.29 7.11
N ASN A 40 -2.56 6.34 6.33
CA ASN A 40 -3.80 7.09 6.45
C ASN A 40 -4.77 6.68 5.33
N VAL A 41 -6.06 6.63 5.65
CA VAL A 41 -7.14 6.37 4.70
C VAL A 41 -7.18 7.44 3.61
N ASP A 42 -6.95 8.71 3.96
CA ASP A 42 -6.97 9.81 2.99
C ASP A 42 -5.84 9.66 1.96
N ASP A 43 -4.63 9.29 2.40
CA ASP A 43 -3.47 9.09 1.52
C ASP A 43 -3.66 7.87 0.60
N LEU A 44 -4.23 6.78 1.14
CA LEU A 44 -4.58 5.61 0.34
C LEU A 44 -5.63 5.95 -0.72
N LEU A 45 -6.62 6.77 -0.35
CA LEU A 45 -7.66 7.20 -1.28
C LEU A 45 -7.08 8.09 -2.38
N GLU A 46 -6.21 9.04 -2.04
CA GLU A 46 -5.53 9.89 -3.02
C GLU A 46 -4.72 9.05 -4.01
N GLU A 47 -3.94 8.07 -3.52
CA GLU A 47 -3.12 7.21 -4.38
C GLU A 47 -3.98 6.30 -5.26
N VAL A 48 -5.09 5.77 -4.73
CA VAL A 48 -6.07 5.00 -5.51
C VAL A 48 -6.71 5.84 -6.62
N LEU A 49 -6.96 7.13 -6.37
CA LEU A 49 -7.63 8.02 -7.33
C LEU A 49 -6.68 8.63 -8.37
N THR A 50 -5.42 8.89 -8.00
CA THR A 50 -4.43 9.57 -8.85
C THR A 50 -3.49 8.60 -9.56
N GLN A 51 -3.24 7.44 -8.94
CA GLN A 51 -2.28 6.42 -9.37
C GLN A 51 -2.93 5.03 -9.42
N SER A 52 -4.19 4.98 -9.86
CA SER A 52 -4.92 3.73 -10.07
C SER A 52 -4.09 2.78 -10.93
N HIS A 53 -3.77 1.59 -10.42
CA HIS A 53 -2.93 0.56 -11.06
C HIS A 53 -1.47 0.95 -11.33
N HIS A 54 -0.90 1.90 -10.58
CA HIS A 54 0.53 2.19 -10.68
C HIS A 54 1.38 0.95 -10.37
N TYR A 55 0.88 0.08 -9.50
CA TYR A 55 1.45 -1.23 -9.24
C TYR A 55 0.49 -2.34 -9.66
N THR A 56 1.03 -3.40 -10.25
CA THR A 56 0.33 -4.68 -10.39
C THR A 56 0.24 -5.38 -9.03
N ALA A 57 -0.68 -6.33 -8.90
CA ALA A 57 -0.78 -7.14 -7.68
C ALA A 57 0.51 -7.92 -7.39
N LEU A 58 1.24 -8.34 -8.44
CA LEU A 58 2.51 -9.05 -8.29
C LEU A 58 3.62 -8.11 -7.78
N GLU A 59 3.69 -6.90 -8.31
CA GLU A 59 4.67 -5.89 -7.86
C GLU A 59 4.43 -5.51 -6.39
N LEU A 60 3.18 -5.27 -5.98
CA LEU A 60 2.87 -5.02 -4.58
C LEU A 60 3.26 -6.19 -3.68
N ALA A 61 3.05 -7.43 -4.12
CA ALA A 61 3.46 -8.60 -3.35
C ALA A 61 4.98 -8.69 -3.21
N GLN A 62 5.72 -8.44 -4.29
CA GLN A 62 7.19 -8.43 -4.28
C GLN A 62 7.75 -7.32 -3.37
N LEU A 63 7.26 -6.10 -3.54
CA LEU A 63 7.65 -4.94 -2.71
C LEU A 63 7.35 -5.18 -1.23
N THR A 64 6.22 -5.82 -0.92
CA THR A 64 5.85 -6.16 0.46
C THR A 64 6.82 -7.16 1.08
N GLU A 65 7.19 -8.22 0.36
CA GLU A 65 8.15 -9.21 0.88
C GLU A 65 9.57 -8.62 1.00
N GLU A 66 9.99 -7.75 0.08
CA GLU A 66 11.25 -7.02 0.18
C GLU A 66 11.29 -6.10 1.41
N ALA A 67 10.22 -5.34 1.63
CA ALA A 67 10.08 -4.46 2.79
C ALA A 67 10.13 -5.26 4.10
N LYS A 68 9.40 -6.36 4.16
CA LYS A 68 9.39 -7.28 5.30
C LYS A 68 10.77 -7.87 5.58
N LYS A 69 11.51 -8.27 4.54
CA LYS A 69 12.89 -8.78 4.69
C LYS A 69 13.81 -7.71 5.29
N LYS A 70 13.76 -6.48 4.79
CA LYS A 70 14.54 -5.35 5.36
C LYS A 70 14.19 -5.09 6.83
N TYR A 71 12.91 -5.11 7.17
CA TYR A 71 12.46 -4.96 8.55
C TYR A 71 13.04 -6.06 9.46
N GLN A 72 13.01 -7.31 9.00
CA GLN A 72 13.57 -8.44 9.77
C GLN A 72 15.10 -8.35 9.95
N GLU A 73 15.81 -7.91 8.92
CA GLU A 73 17.26 -7.69 8.98
C GLU A 73 17.64 -6.58 9.98
N GLN A 74 16.92 -5.45 9.97
CA GLN A 74 17.10 -4.37 10.93
C GLN A 74 16.84 -4.83 12.37
N ALA A 75 15.71 -5.52 12.60
CA ALA A 75 15.37 -6.06 13.92
C ALA A 75 16.36 -7.12 14.42
N ALA A 76 17.05 -7.83 13.52
CA ALA A 76 18.12 -8.77 13.90
C ALA A 76 19.42 -8.04 14.25
N HIS A 77 19.75 -6.97 13.52
CA HIS A 77 20.92 -6.13 13.78
C HIS A 77 20.85 -5.43 15.15
N GLU A 78 19.69 -4.85 15.49
CA GLU A 78 19.46 -4.18 16.78
C GLU A 78 19.59 -5.15 17.97
N ARG A 79 18.99 -6.34 17.87
CA ARG A 79 19.10 -7.40 18.89
C ARG A 79 20.53 -7.96 19.06
N GLY A 80 21.37 -7.85 18.03
CA GLY A 80 22.79 -8.20 18.10
C GLY A 80 23.64 -7.18 18.85
N HIS A 81 23.22 -5.91 18.86
CA HIS A 81 23.92 -4.81 19.55
C HIS A 81 23.61 -4.76 21.05
N GLU A 82 22.43 -5.23 21.49
CA GLU A 82 22.06 -5.29 22.91
C GLU A 82 22.76 -6.40 23.72
N ARG A 83 23.51 -7.29 23.06
CA ARG A 83 24.21 -8.43 23.69
C ARG A 83 25.72 -8.22 23.88
N LYS A 84 26.24 -7.02 23.64
CA LYS A 84 27.65 -6.64 23.90
C LYS A 84 27.71 -5.59 24.99
#